data_AF-A0A370N9E9-F1
#
_entry.id   AF-A0A370N9E9-F1
#
_cell.length_a   1.000
_cell.length_b   1.000
_cell.length_c   1.000
_cell.angle_alpha   90.00
_cell.angle_beta   90.00
_cell.angle_gamma   90.00
#
_symmetry.space_group_name_H-M   'P 1'
#
loop_
_entity.id
_entity.type
_entity.pdbx_description
1 polymer ?
#
loop_
_entity_poly.entity_id
_entity_poly.type
_entity_poly.pdbx_seq_one_letter_code
_entity_poly.pdbx_strand_id
1 'polypeptide(L)'
;MRARSVNQGRRDFLRRSGAVPSTLLLLALGKTDEGRADAVSPTPACDDGHGPTPRQTAGPFFLPHSPQRASLLEPGINGSKIVLTGQVLSTRCRAVSGALLDFWHANDAGEYDVEGFRLRGHQFADSEGRYRLETIVPGLYPGRTRHFHVTVQAPNGPTLTTQLYFPGEQRNARDFLFDRRLLMTIDDHGGRKAARFDFVLAFA
;
A
#
# COMPACT_ATOMS: atom_id res chain seq x y z
N MET A 1 71.81 -10.51 -31.85
CA MET A 1 72.55 -11.48 -31.01
C MET A 1 71.61 -12.59 -30.57
N ARG A 2 72.04 -13.84 -30.79
CA ARG A 2 71.63 -15.11 -30.16
C ARG A 2 70.15 -15.50 -30.10
N ALA A 3 69.82 -16.46 -30.96
CA ALA A 3 68.82 -17.50 -30.73
C ALA A 3 69.17 -18.40 -29.53
N ARG A 4 68.15 -19.00 -28.90
CA ARG A 4 68.21 -20.40 -28.44
C ARG A 4 66.84 -21.08 -28.65
N SER A 5 66.94 -22.19 -29.39
CA SER A 5 65.95 -23.20 -29.72
C SER A 5 66.11 -24.40 -28.77
N VAL A 6 65.32 -25.47 -29.04
CA VAL A 6 65.52 -26.91 -28.71
C VAL A 6 64.76 -27.36 -27.43
N ASN A 7 63.98 -28.46 -27.37
CA ASN A 7 63.57 -29.58 -28.25
C ASN A 7 62.29 -30.18 -27.61
N GLN A 8 61.27 -30.73 -28.28
CA GLN A 8 61.13 -31.76 -29.33
C GLN A 8 60.80 -33.17 -28.80
N GLY A 9 59.66 -33.70 -29.30
CA GLY A 9 59.42 -35.13 -29.58
C GLY A 9 58.58 -35.89 -28.54
N ARG A 10 57.71 -36.87 -28.85
CA ARG A 10 57.37 -37.68 -30.05
C ARG A 10 55.97 -38.27 -29.77
N ARG A 11 55.07 -38.47 -30.74
CA ARG A 11 54.84 -39.73 -31.50
C ARG A 11 53.55 -39.49 -32.32
N ASP A 12 53.61 -39.46 -33.65
CA ASP A 12 53.39 -40.58 -34.57
C ASP A 12 51.94 -41.15 -34.61
N PHE A 13 51.29 -40.84 -35.74
CA PHE A 13 50.74 -41.80 -36.72
C PHE A 13 49.25 -42.24 -36.68
N LEU A 14 48.61 -42.00 -37.84
CA LEU A 14 47.48 -42.66 -38.51
C LEU A 14 46.00 -42.49 -38.07
N ARG A 15 45.24 -41.92 -39.03
CA ARG A 15 43.95 -42.36 -39.59
C ARG A 15 43.17 -43.44 -38.84
N ARG A 16 41.90 -43.13 -38.55
CA ARG A 16 40.76 -44.02 -38.81
C ARG A 16 39.45 -43.22 -38.85
N SER A 17 38.77 -43.29 -39.99
CA SER A 17 37.36 -42.92 -40.15
C SER A 17 36.49 -43.83 -39.28
N GLY A 18 35.47 -43.27 -38.64
CA GLY A 18 34.45 -44.01 -37.89
C GLY A 18 33.19 -43.18 -37.75
N ALA A 19 32.07 -43.73 -38.18
CA ALA A 19 30.76 -43.10 -38.26
C ALA A 19 30.10 -42.86 -36.88
N VAL A 20 29.08 -41.99 -36.92
CA VAL A 20 28.16 -41.51 -35.87
C VAL A 20 27.61 -42.62 -34.95
N PRO A 21 27.25 -42.27 -33.69
CA PRO A 21 25.81 -42.25 -33.40
C PRO A 21 25.37 -41.02 -32.60
N SER A 22 24.16 -40.57 -32.92
CA SER A 22 23.40 -39.55 -32.22
C SER A 22 23.14 -39.95 -30.77
N THR A 23 23.44 -39.04 -29.84
CA THR A 23 22.87 -39.06 -28.48
C THR A 23 22.52 -37.64 -28.08
N LEU A 24 21.23 -37.44 -27.78
CA LEU A 24 20.63 -36.22 -27.24
C LEU A 24 21.44 -35.70 -26.05
N LEU A 25 21.88 -34.45 -26.11
CA LEU A 25 22.35 -33.71 -24.94
C LEU A 25 21.23 -32.76 -24.50
N LEU A 26 20.55 -33.10 -23.41
CA LEU A 26 19.65 -32.20 -22.69
C LEU A 26 20.48 -31.01 -22.19
N LEU A 27 20.29 -29.83 -22.79
CA LEU A 27 20.73 -28.58 -22.20
C LEU A 27 19.76 -28.23 -21.05
N ALA A 28 20.29 -28.34 -19.85
CA ALA A 28 19.64 -27.96 -18.61
C ALA A 28 19.20 -26.48 -18.66
N LEU A 29 17.90 -26.26 -18.49
CA LEU A 29 17.32 -24.96 -18.18
C LEU A 29 17.90 -24.49 -16.83
N GLY A 30 18.82 -23.53 -16.88
CA GLY A 30 19.19 -22.75 -15.71
C GLY A 30 17.96 -21.99 -15.23
N LYS A 31 17.40 -22.41 -14.09
CA LYS A 31 16.43 -21.62 -13.34
C LYS A 31 17.20 -20.46 -12.72
N THR A 32 16.99 -19.26 -13.23
CA THR A 32 17.35 -18.04 -12.51
C THR A 32 16.52 -18.00 -11.23
N ASP A 33 17.22 -18.12 -10.11
CA ASP A 33 16.71 -17.86 -8.78
C ASP A 33 16.61 -16.33 -8.63
N GLU A 34 15.55 -15.76 -9.18
CA GLU A 34 15.19 -14.37 -8.93
C GLU A 34 14.43 -14.31 -7.61
N GLY A 35 15.06 -13.61 -6.67
CA GLY A 35 14.65 -13.49 -5.29
C GLY A 35 13.17 -13.18 -5.14
N ARG A 36 12.54 -13.94 -4.25
CA ARG A 36 11.21 -13.71 -3.73
C ARG A 36 11.18 -12.32 -3.09
N ALA A 37 10.75 -11.32 -3.85
CA ALA A 37 10.26 -10.08 -3.29
C ALA A 37 9.09 -10.47 -2.37
N ASP A 38 9.20 -10.14 -1.09
CA ASP A 38 8.09 -10.24 -0.15
C ASP A 38 6.94 -9.43 -0.72
N ALA A 39 5.97 -10.12 -1.32
CA ALA A 39 4.75 -9.53 -1.80
C ALA A 39 4.03 -8.95 -0.58
N VAL A 40 4.02 -7.62 -0.49
CA VAL A 40 3.18 -6.89 0.45
C VAL A 40 1.75 -7.39 0.25
N SER A 41 1.18 -7.99 1.28
CA SER A 41 -0.18 -8.53 1.22
C SER A 41 -1.14 -7.42 0.80
N PRO A 42 -1.96 -7.64 -0.24
CA PRO A 42 -3.04 -6.72 -0.58
C PRO A 42 -3.92 -6.48 0.64
N THR A 43 -4.50 -5.28 0.75
CA THR A 43 -5.55 -5.03 1.73
C THR A 43 -6.65 -6.07 1.55
N PRO A 44 -7.25 -6.62 2.62
CA PRO A 44 -8.15 -7.77 2.48
C PRO A 44 -9.24 -7.45 1.46
N ALA A 45 -9.35 -8.29 0.42
CA ALA A 45 -10.54 -8.31 -0.41
C ALA A 45 -11.75 -8.66 0.48
N CYS A 46 -12.98 -8.37 0.04
CA CYS A 46 -14.16 -8.79 0.80
C CYS A 46 -14.38 -10.31 0.90
N ASP A 47 -13.40 -11.11 0.46
CA ASP A 47 -13.34 -12.56 0.64
C ASP A 47 -12.27 -12.87 1.70
N ASP A 48 -12.39 -14.00 2.40
CA ASP A 48 -11.47 -14.54 3.43
C ASP A 48 -11.90 -14.37 4.91
N GLY A 49 -13.16 -14.03 5.19
CA GLY A 49 -13.68 -14.07 6.57
C GLY A 49 -13.21 -12.93 7.48
N HIS A 50 -12.70 -11.85 6.88
CA HIS A 50 -12.48 -10.60 7.58
C HIS A 50 -13.84 -9.88 7.75
N GLY A 51 -14.30 -9.79 8.99
CA GLY A 51 -15.52 -9.05 9.36
C GLY A 51 -15.47 -7.56 8.97
N PRO A 52 -16.54 -6.80 9.24
CA PRO A 52 -16.63 -5.39 8.86
C PRO A 52 -15.45 -4.57 9.40
N THR A 53 -15.13 -3.46 8.73
CA THR A 53 -14.06 -2.56 9.15
C THR A 53 -14.26 -2.16 10.62
N PRO A 54 -13.25 -2.38 11.50
CA PRO A 54 -13.39 -2.10 12.92
C PRO A 54 -13.71 -0.63 13.20
N ARG A 55 -14.61 -0.39 14.14
CA ARG A 55 -14.90 0.96 14.66
C ARG A 55 -13.81 1.39 15.64
N GLN A 56 -13.46 2.67 15.61
CA GLN A 56 -12.63 3.32 16.61
C GLN A 56 -13.15 4.71 16.98
N THR A 57 -12.54 5.31 18.01
CA THR A 57 -12.86 6.68 18.43
C THR A 57 -12.52 7.70 17.34
N ALA A 58 -13.35 8.75 17.24
CA ALA A 58 -13.06 9.94 16.44
C ALA A 58 -11.82 10.70 16.95
N GLY A 59 -11.44 10.49 18.21
CA GLY A 59 -10.48 11.34 18.89
C GLY A 59 -11.04 12.74 19.17
N PRO A 60 -10.22 13.63 19.75
CA PRO A 60 -10.68 14.94 20.24
C PRO A 60 -10.80 15.99 19.14
N PHE A 61 -10.32 15.71 17.93
CA PHE A 61 -10.14 16.71 16.87
C PHE A 61 -11.10 16.54 15.69
N PHE A 62 -12.23 15.86 15.83
CA PHE A 62 -13.24 15.84 14.78
C PHE A 62 -13.95 17.21 14.70
N LEU A 63 -14.17 17.72 13.49
CA LEU A 63 -14.96 18.93 13.22
C LEU A 63 -16.05 18.58 12.21
N PRO A 64 -17.33 18.87 12.48
CA PRO A 64 -18.42 18.63 11.54
C PRO A 64 -18.36 19.62 10.36
N HIS A 65 -19.13 19.35 9.30
CA HIS A 65 -19.28 20.23 8.14
C HIS A 65 -17.98 20.51 7.38
N SER A 66 -17.12 19.49 7.25
CA SER A 66 -15.93 19.60 6.41
C SER A 66 -16.30 19.97 4.96
N PRO A 67 -15.42 20.65 4.21
CA PRO A 67 -15.69 20.97 2.81
C PRO A 67 -15.69 19.71 1.94
N GLN A 68 -16.53 19.69 0.91
CA GLN A 68 -16.53 18.60 -0.07
C GLN A 68 -15.30 18.71 -0.99
N ARG A 69 -14.31 17.84 -0.81
CA ARG A 69 -13.07 17.80 -1.62
C ARG A 69 -12.37 16.44 -1.52
N ALA A 70 -11.81 16.00 -2.65
CA ALA A 70 -10.99 14.79 -2.73
C ALA A 70 -9.48 15.07 -2.53
N SER A 71 -9.06 16.33 -2.62
CA SER A 71 -7.69 16.77 -2.36
C SER A 71 -7.66 17.69 -1.15
N LEU A 72 -6.86 17.31 -0.16
CA LEU A 72 -6.60 18.10 1.06
C LEU A 72 -5.33 18.96 0.92
N LEU A 73 -4.70 18.95 -0.25
CA LEU A 73 -3.51 19.73 -0.54
C LEU A 73 -3.88 21.19 -0.75
N GLU A 74 -3.23 22.06 0.02
CA GLU A 74 -3.37 23.51 -0.07
C GLU A 74 -2.02 24.14 -0.47
N PRO A 75 -2.01 25.35 -1.07
CA PRO A 75 -0.77 26.04 -1.41
C PRO A 75 0.17 26.18 -0.20
N GLY A 76 1.46 25.89 -0.40
CA GLY A 76 2.47 25.98 0.68
C GLY A 76 2.43 24.83 1.69
N ILE A 77 1.68 23.76 1.43
CA ILE A 77 1.65 22.60 2.34
C ILE A 77 2.99 21.86 2.39
N ASN A 78 3.48 21.61 3.60
CA ASN A 78 4.65 20.79 3.87
C ASN A 78 4.26 19.32 4.01
N GLY A 79 5.23 18.42 3.81
CA GLY A 79 5.05 16.98 3.97
C GLY A 79 5.12 16.20 2.67
N SER A 80 5.41 14.90 2.80
CA SER A 80 5.44 13.97 1.67
C SER A 80 4.02 13.73 1.16
N LYS A 81 3.77 13.98 -0.12
CA LYS A 81 2.46 13.74 -0.74
C LYS A 81 2.15 12.24 -0.80
N ILE A 82 0.89 11.90 -0.57
CA ILE A 82 0.36 10.54 -0.63
C ILE A 82 -1.04 10.55 -1.25
N VAL A 83 -1.33 9.53 -2.06
CA VAL A 83 -2.66 9.31 -2.62
C VAL A 83 -3.24 8.03 -2.04
N LEU A 84 -4.30 8.14 -1.25
CA LEU A 84 -5.06 7.00 -0.73
C LEU A 84 -6.24 6.69 -1.66
N THR A 85 -6.36 5.44 -2.05
CA THR A 85 -7.48 4.94 -2.87
C THR A 85 -8.07 3.68 -2.27
N GLY A 86 -9.28 3.33 -2.71
CA GLY A 86 -9.90 2.06 -2.38
C GLY A 86 -11.37 2.06 -2.73
N GLN A 87 -12.09 1.10 -2.15
CA GLN A 87 -13.52 0.90 -2.33
C GLN A 87 -14.25 0.86 -0.99
N VAL A 88 -15.51 1.29 -1.00
CA VAL A 88 -16.48 1.04 0.06
C VAL A 88 -17.37 -0.12 -0.39
N LEU A 89 -17.33 -1.18 0.38
CA LEU A 89 -17.97 -2.46 0.10
C LEU A 89 -18.90 -2.82 1.27
N SER A 90 -19.92 -3.64 1.01
CA SER A 90 -20.71 -4.27 2.06
C SER A 90 -20.12 -5.62 2.45
N THR A 91 -20.59 -6.20 3.55
CA THR A 91 -20.25 -7.57 3.98
C THR A 91 -20.61 -8.66 2.97
N ARG A 92 -21.35 -8.33 1.90
CA ARG A 92 -21.64 -9.23 0.78
C ARG A 92 -20.79 -8.94 -0.46
N CYS A 93 -19.65 -8.28 -0.30
CA CYS A 93 -18.75 -7.87 -1.39
C CYS A 93 -19.39 -6.96 -2.43
N ARG A 94 -20.44 -6.21 -2.08
CA ARG A 94 -21.11 -5.30 -3.01
C ARG A 94 -20.59 -3.88 -2.85
N ALA A 95 -20.29 -3.23 -3.95
CA ALA A 95 -19.94 -1.81 -3.96
C ALA A 95 -21.06 -0.96 -3.38
N VAL A 96 -20.71 -0.03 -2.49
CA VAL A 96 -21.63 0.92 -1.87
C VAL A 96 -21.50 2.27 -2.58
N SER A 97 -22.32 2.45 -3.62
CA SER A 97 -22.39 3.70 -4.37
C SER A 97 -22.83 4.87 -3.49
N GLY A 98 -22.19 6.03 -3.65
CA GLY A 98 -22.58 7.25 -2.93
C GLY A 98 -22.31 7.22 -1.43
N ALA A 99 -21.47 6.30 -0.94
CA ALA A 99 -21.04 6.32 0.45
C ALA A 99 -20.28 7.62 0.75
N LEU A 100 -20.64 8.32 1.83
CA LEU A 100 -19.89 9.46 2.34
C LEU A 100 -18.59 8.97 2.97
N LEU A 101 -17.47 9.60 2.63
CA LEU A 101 -16.19 9.46 3.35
C LEU A 101 -15.72 10.85 3.79
N ASP A 102 -15.56 11.06 5.09
CA ASP A 102 -15.06 12.32 5.68
C ASP A 102 -13.74 12.08 6.39
N PHE A 103 -12.66 12.66 5.87
CA PHE A 103 -11.29 12.44 6.33
C PHE A 103 -10.76 13.64 7.11
N TRP A 104 -9.98 13.37 8.15
CA TRP A 104 -9.17 14.37 8.85
C TRP A 104 -7.89 13.78 9.41
N HIS A 105 -6.82 14.58 9.48
CA HIS A 105 -5.57 14.17 10.09
C HIS A 105 -4.68 15.35 10.45
N ALA A 106 -3.59 15.08 11.16
CA ALA A 106 -2.57 16.05 11.50
C ALA A 106 -1.73 16.51 10.28
N ASN A 107 -1.11 17.68 10.37
CA ASN A 107 -0.06 18.12 9.47
C ASN A 107 1.21 17.24 9.59
N ASP A 108 2.24 17.52 8.80
CA ASP A 108 3.52 16.80 8.80
C ASP A 108 4.29 16.88 10.13
N ALA A 109 4.01 17.89 10.96
CA ALA A 109 4.53 18.03 12.31
C ALA A 109 3.72 17.29 13.40
N GLY A 110 2.55 16.72 13.05
CA GLY A 110 1.70 16.00 14.00
C GLY A 110 0.66 16.87 14.70
N GLU A 111 0.37 18.07 14.19
CA GLU A 111 -0.58 19.04 14.74
C GLU A 111 -1.89 19.04 13.93
N TYR A 112 -3.03 19.11 14.61
CA TYR A 112 -4.34 19.24 13.97
C TYR A 112 -4.74 20.71 13.88
N ASP A 113 -5.33 21.10 12.76
CA ASP A 113 -6.04 22.37 12.65
C ASP A 113 -7.35 22.28 13.44
N VAL A 114 -7.50 23.13 14.46
CA VAL A 114 -8.68 23.19 15.34
C VAL A 114 -9.56 24.41 15.10
N GLU A 115 -9.10 25.34 14.26
CA GLU A 115 -9.80 26.60 13.96
C GLU A 115 -10.43 26.56 12.56
N GLY A 116 -9.82 25.82 11.63
CA GLY A 116 -10.25 25.70 10.26
C GLY A 116 -10.39 24.27 9.76
N PHE A 117 -10.37 24.15 8.43
CA PHE A 117 -10.56 22.88 7.74
C PHE A 117 -9.29 22.32 7.09
N ARG A 118 -8.09 22.86 7.40
CA ARG A 118 -6.85 22.37 6.79
C ARG A 118 -6.68 20.87 7.07
N LEU A 119 -6.39 20.10 6.03
CA LEU A 119 -6.29 18.62 6.10
C LEU A 119 -7.58 17.93 6.56
N ARG A 120 -8.74 18.52 6.24
CA ARG A 120 -10.08 17.97 6.44
C ARG A 120 -10.91 18.07 5.18
N GLY A 121 -11.74 17.07 4.90
CA GLY A 121 -12.66 17.13 3.78
C GLY A 121 -13.39 15.83 3.56
N HIS A 122 -14.57 15.94 2.96
CA HIS A 122 -15.39 14.80 2.61
C HIS A 122 -15.61 14.65 1.11
N GLN A 123 -15.98 13.45 0.72
CA GLN A 123 -16.31 13.09 -0.64
C GLN A 123 -17.36 11.97 -0.63
N PHE A 124 -17.89 11.66 -1.81
CA PHE A 124 -18.80 10.54 -2.00
C PHE A 124 -18.13 9.50 -2.92
N ALA A 125 -18.26 8.23 -2.55
CA ALA A 125 -17.82 7.12 -3.38
C ALA A 125 -18.58 7.11 -4.72
N ASP A 126 -17.90 6.72 -5.79
CA ASP A 126 -18.49 6.63 -7.12
C ASP A 126 -19.50 5.46 -7.25
N SER A 127 -20.04 5.25 -8.45
CA SER A 127 -21.02 4.18 -8.71
C SER A 127 -20.48 2.75 -8.49
N GLU A 128 -19.16 2.60 -8.43
CA GLU A 128 -18.47 1.34 -8.15
C GLU A 128 -17.87 1.33 -6.74
N GLY A 129 -18.33 2.25 -5.88
CA GLY A 129 -17.91 2.38 -4.49
C GLY A 129 -16.49 2.88 -4.33
N ARG A 130 -15.81 3.35 -5.38
CA ARG A 130 -14.41 3.81 -5.29
C ARG A 130 -14.32 5.20 -4.68
N TYR A 131 -13.23 5.45 -3.97
CA TYR A 131 -12.87 6.76 -3.44
C TYR A 131 -11.40 7.08 -3.69
N ARG A 132 -11.06 8.37 -3.62
CA ARG A 132 -9.68 8.84 -3.79
C ARG A 132 -9.41 10.06 -2.92
N LEU A 133 -8.36 10.01 -2.12
CA LEU A 133 -7.89 11.09 -1.26
C LEU A 133 -6.46 11.46 -1.65
N GLU A 134 -6.24 12.72 -2.05
CA GLU A 134 -4.88 13.29 -2.14
C GLU A 134 -4.58 14.08 -0.89
N THR A 135 -3.46 13.77 -0.24
CA THR A 135 -3.03 14.49 0.95
C THR A 135 -1.53 14.34 1.17
N ILE A 136 -1.05 14.61 2.39
CA ILE A 136 0.31 14.37 2.85
C ILE A 136 0.34 13.23 3.88
N VAL A 137 1.51 12.64 4.06
CA VAL A 137 1.79 11.75 5.20
C VAL A 137 1.76 12.60 6.48
N PRO A 138 0.85 12.34 7.43
CA PRO A 138 0.71 13.12 8.65
C PRO A 138 1.88 12.84 9.57
N GLY A 139 2.33 13.80 10.37
CA GLY A 139 3.31 13.62 11.42
C GLY A 139 2.82 12.75 12.57
N LEU A 140 3.69 12.53 13.56
CA LEU A 140 3.36 11.72 14.74
C LEU A 140 2.76 12.60 15.84
N TYR A 141 1.44 12.57 16.00
CA TYR A 141 0.79 13.17 17.17
C TYR A 141 1.30 12.51 18.47
N PRO A 142 1.59 13.28 19.55
CA PRO A 142 2.09 12.74 20.80
C PRO A 142 1.26 11.58 21.35
N GLY A 143 1.93 10.49 21.72
CA GLY A 143 1.28 9.30 22.30
C GLY A 143 0.57 8.37 21.31
N ARG A 144 0.57 8.68 20.01
CA ARG A 144 -0.11 7.87 18.98
C ARG A 144 0.87 7.43 17.88
N THR A 145 0.55 6.32 17.21
CA THR A 145 1.16 5.92 15.94
C THR A 145 0.62 6.78 14.79
N ARG A 146 1.25 6.74 13.62
CA ARG A 146 0.80 7.52 12.46
C ARG A 146 -0.55 7.01 11.97
N HIS A 147 -1.51 7.93 11.77
CA HIS A 147 -2.85 7.54 11.36
C HIS A 147 -3.57 8.62 10.55
N PHE A 148 -4.51 8.17 9.73
CA PHE A 148 -5.62 8.99 9.23
C PHE A 148 -6.87 8.70 10.05
N HIS A 149 -7.73 9.70 10.24
CA HIS A 149 -9.10 9.44 10.68
C HIS A 149 -10.05 9.49 9.50
N VAL A 150 -11.15 8.75 9.64
CA VAL A 150 -12.22 8.73 8.65
C VAL A 150 -13.56 8.40 9.30
N THR A 151 -14.62 9.05 8.83
CA THR A 151 -15.96 8.49 8.92
C THR A 151 -16.43 7.99 7.57
N VAL A 152 -17.13 6.86 7.55
CA VAL A 152 -17.69 6.24 6.35
C VAL A 152 -19.16 5.95 6.60
N GLN A 153 -20.04 6.36 5.68
CA GLN A 153 -21.48 6.20 5.84
C GLN A 153 -22.12 5.85 4.51
N ALA A 154 -22.78 4.68 4.44
CA ALA A 154 -23.64 4.34 3.32
C ALA A 154 -24.81 5.33 3.21
N PRO A 155 -25.41 5.56 2.03
CA PRO A 155 -26.62 6.39 1.91
C PRO A 155 -27.70 5.98 2.93
N ASN A 156 -28.10 6.91 3.78
CA ASN A 156 -29.09 6.71 4.87
C ASN A 156 -28.71 5.63 5.91
N GLY A 157 -27.47 5.13 5.91
CA GLY A 157 -26.98 4.14 6.86
C GLY A 157 -26.35 4.77 8.11
N PRO A 158 -26.08 3.96 9.15
CA PRO A 158 -25.25 4.39 10.27
C PRO A 158 -23.84 4.82 9.87
N THR A 159 -23.26 5.75 10.62
CA THR A 159 -21.87 6.19 10.42
C THR A 159 -20.89 5.23 11.09
N LEU A 160 -19.93 4.71 10.32
CA LEU A 160 -18.70 4.09 10.82
C LEU A 160 -17.69 5.20 11.09
N THR A 161 -17.11 5.22 12.29
CA THR A 161 -15.95 6.06 12.61
C THR A 161 -14.77 5.14 12.86
N THR A 162 -13.63 5.42 12.24
CA THR A 162 -12.43 4.60 12.41
C THR A 162 -11.15 5.38 12.11
N GLN A 163 -10.02 4.69 12.14
CA GLN A 163 -8.69 5.24 11.82
C GLN A 163 -7.98 4.27 10.87
N LEU A 164 -7.05 4.78 10.05
CA LEU A 164 -6.20 3.98 9.18
C LEU A 164 -4.74 4.15 9.59
N TYR A 165 -4.00 3.05 9.64
CA TYR A 165 -2.61 3.02 10.13
C TYR A 165 -1.62 2.75 9.01
N PHE A 166 -0.38 3.21 9.24
CA PHE A 166 0.73 3.01 8.32
C PHE A 166 1.53 1.75 8.69
N PRO A 167 1.94 0.92 7.71
CA PRO A 167 2.82 -0.22 7.96
C PRO A 167 4.22 0.27 8.38
N GLY A 168 4.93 -0.56 9.15
CA GLY A 168 6.32 -0.30 9.53
C GLY A 168 6.54 0.81 10.58
N GLU A 169 5.49 1.47 11.06
CA GLU A 169 5.63 2.47 12.13
C GLU A 169 6.02 1.81 13.45
N GLN A 170 7.16 2.24 14.02
CA GLN A 170 7.66 1.70 15.30
C GLN A 170 6.64 1.83 16.44
N ARG A 171 5.81 2.88 16.40
CA ARG A 171 4.78 3.13 17.42
C ARG A 171 3.57 2.21 17.32
N ASN A 172 3.39 1.46 16.23
CA ASN A 172 2.29 0.48 16.12
C ASN A 172 2.32 -0.54 17.27
N ALA A 173 3.51 -0.93 17.73
CA ALA A 173 3.67 -1.90 18.83
C ALA A 173 3.26 -1.36 20.21
N ARG A 174 3.04 -0.05 20.36
CA ARG A 174 2.78 0.61 21.66
C ARG A 174 1.50 1.44 21.68
N ASP A 175 0.91 1.74 20.53
CA ASP A 175 -0.36 2.47 20.45
C ASP A 175 -1.52 1.52 20.79
N PHE A 176 -2.25 1.83 21.85
CA PHE A 176 -3.38 1.04 22.34
C PHE A 176 -4.58 1.01 21.37
N LEU A 177 -4.63 1.93 20.40
CA LEU A 177 -5.63 1.93 19.35
C LEU A 177 -5.16 1.18 18.10
N PHE A 178 -3.88 0.85 17.96
CA PHE A 178 -3.41 0.18 16.75
C PHE A 178 -4.13 -1.16 16.54
N ASP A 179 -4.70 -1.34 15.34
CA ASP A 179 -5.30 -2.60 14.90
C ASP A 179 -4.77 -2.93 13.51
N ARG A 180 -4.19 -4.12 13.37
CA ARG A 180 -3.64 -4.60 12.09
C ARG A 180 -4.67 -4.66 10.96
N ARG A 181 -5.97 -4.79 11.28
CA ARG A 181 -7.07 -4.80 10.29
C ARG A 181 -7.32 -3.43 9.67
N LEU A 182 -6.75 -2.38 10.26
CA LEU A 182 -6.84 -0.99 9.81
C LEU A 182 -5.54 -0.52 9.16
N LEU A 183 -4.60 -1.44 8.87
CA LEU A 183 -3.40 -1.13 8.10
C LEU A 183 -3.73 -0.86 6.65
N MET A 184 -3.22 0.25 6.13
CA MET A 184 -3.17 0.50 4.69
C MET A 184 -2.05 -0.31 4.05
N THR A 185 -2.27 -0.70 2.80
CA THR A 185 -1.17 -1.11 1.93
C THR A 185 -0.50 0.14 1.39
N ILE A 186 0.82 0.25 1.50
CA ILE A 186 1.60 1.39 1.00
C ILE A 186 2.53 0.92 -0.11
N ASP A 187 2.50 1.65 -1.20
CA ASP A 187 3.46 1.55 -2.29
C ASP A 187 4.25 2.86 -2.40
N ASP A 188 5.58 2.75 -2.52
CA ASP A 188 6.49 3.89 -2.58
C ASP A 188 7.44 3.72 -3.76
N HIS A 189 7.06 4.34 -4.88
CA HIS A 189 7.81 4.28 -6.13
C HIS A 189 8.12 5.68 -6.63
N GLY A 190 9.42 6.00 -6.77
CA GLY A 190 9.90 7.19 -7.47
C GLY A 190 9.41 8.52 -6.90
N GLY A 191 9.21 8.61 -5.58
CA GLY A 191 8.77 9.84 -4.91
C GLY A 191 7.25 10.08 -4.92
N ARG A 192 6.45 9.10 -5.36
CA ARG A 192 4.98 9.13 -5.25
C ARG A 192 4.55 8.02 -4.30
N LYS A 193 4.11 8.39 -3.10
CA LYS A 193 3.50 7.44 -2.16
C LYS A 193 2.05 7.18 -2.56
N ALA A 194 1.70 5.92 -2.73
CA ALA A 194 0.34 5.46 -2.92
C ALA A 194 -0.07 4.63 -1.72
N ALA A 195 -1.33 4.76 -1.31
CA ALA A 195 -1.94 3.97 -0.25
C ALA A 195 -3.23 3.33 -0.76
N ARG A 196 -3.52 2.13 -0.24
CA ARG A 196 -4.76 1.44 -0.52
C ARG A 196 -5.44 0.92 0.74
N PHE A 197 -6.74 1.18 0.86
CA PHE A 197 -7.59 0.59 1.88
C PHE A 197 -9.02 0.40 1.40
N ASP A 198 -9.58 -0.79 1.58
CA ASP A 198 -10.97 -1.07 1.23
C ASP A 198 -11.81 -1.12 2.51
N PHE A 199 -12.88 -0.32 2.58
CA PHE A 199 -13.80 -0.28 3.71
C PHE A 199 -14.91 -1.31 3.53
N VAL A 200 -15.26 -2.01 4.60
CA VAL A 200 -16.36 -2.98 4.63
C VAL A 200 -17.40 -2.55 5.67
N LEU A 201 -18.57 -2.14 5.19
CA LEU A 201 -19.68 -1.72 6.04
C LEU A 201 -20.54 -2.93 6.43
N ALA A 202 -20.85 -3.05 7.73
CA ALA A 202 -21.64 -4.14 8.29
C ALA A 202 -23.08 -4.20 7.75
N PHE A 203 -23.57 -3.06 7.26
CA PHE A 203 -24.91 -2.85 6.73
C PHE A 203 -24.76 -2.05 5.42
N ALA A 204 -25.15 -2.65 4.30
CA ALA A 204 -25.36 -2.01 2.99
C ALA A 204 -25.91 -3.05 2.00
#